data_AF-A0A1N6KQC8-F1
#
_entry.id   AF-A0A1N6KQC8-F1
#
_cell.length_a   1.000
_cell.length_b   1.000
_cell.length_c   1.000
_cell.angle_alpha   90.00
_cell.angle_beta   90.00
_cell.angle_gamma   90.00
#
_symmetry.space_group_name_H-M   'P 1'
#
loop_
_entity.id
_entity.type
_entity.pdbx_description
1 polymer ?
#
loop_
_entity_poly.entity_id
_entity_poly.type
_entity_poly.pdbx_seq_one_letter_code
_entity_poly.pdbx_strand_id
1 'polypeptide(L)'
;MRKTWYDPNAPVVPTIAEIRTVRAGQRERNRRLRGSGLVSCLLHPVSDGPGVALLVFMPPVLFGLSLPVFDWIAIVDPFRRANWALGLLALPIFLPLLFSFSMTLGYTLLVLGQMLVASAMGEGDQPNWPEWNPETISEGLGRWIWAALFGAAVGGFPTVLYWMYCGNIDWFDRIVFADLIIMGAGYASMTLAAALLHESLAAANPITVLVAIGRIGWDYVQPALVAGLSVMLCGGFLWTVLFAIPSLRLAAIGLWGFWVFALYAAMVSFRVLGLTYYAHSDALVWFRYRPKWATSTRAGRLYTNS
;
A
#
# COMPACT_ATOMS: atom_id res chain seq x y z
N MET A 1 27.50 -14.11 16.72
CA MET A 1 27.03 -14.22 15.32
C MET A 1 28.19 -13.91 14.38
N ARG A 2 28.84 -14.93 13.81
CA ARG A 2 29.91 -14.77 12.80
C ARG A 2 29.26 -14.45 11.46
N LYS A 3 29.73 -13.41 10.75
CA LYS A 3 29.36 -13.10 9.36
C LYS A 3 29.93 -14.20 8.46
N THR A 4 29.09 -15.17 8.08
CA THR A 4 29.44 -16.36 7.28
C THR A 4 29.60 -16.12 5.77
N TRP A 5 29.82 -14.88 5.33
CA TRP A 5 29.89 -14.53 3.91
C TRP A 5 31.30 -14.23 3.40
N TYR A 6 32.30 -14.21 4.28
CA TYR A 6 33.68 -13.99 3.90
C TYR A 6 34.50 -15.21 4.31
N ASP A 7 34.56 -16.18 3.40
CA ASP A 7 35.57 -17.23 3.46
C ASP A 7 36.75 -16.75 2.60
N PRO A 8 37.89 -16.34 3.21
CA PRO A 8 39.06 -15.89 2.46
C PRO A 8 39.68 -17.00 1.61
N ASN A 9 39.24 -18.25 1.79
CA ASN A 9 39.69 -19.42 1.02
C ASN A 9 38.63 -19.92 0.02
N ALA A 10 37.50 -19.22 -0.13
CA ALA A 10 36.55 -19.58 -1.18
C ALA A 10 37.22 -19.42 -2.56
N PRO A 11 37.13 -20.42 -3.45
CA PRO A 11 37.69 -20.30 -4.78
C PRO A 11 37.09 -19.09 -5.50
N VAL A 12 37.97 -18.20 -5.98
CA VAL A 12 37.62 -16.95 -6.71
C VAL A 12 36.83 -17.23 -7.99
N VAL A 13 36.82 -18.47 -8.46
CA VAL A 13 36.08 -18.92 -9.62
C VAL A 13 34.80 -19.61 -9.16
N PRO A 14 33.61 -19.03 -9.40
CA PRO A 14 32.36 -19.68 -9.09
C PRO A 14 32.29 -21.01 -9.83
N THR A 15 31.91 -22.07 -9.12
CA THR A 15 31.81 -23.39 -9.74
C THR A 15 30.76 -23.36 -10.85
N ILE A 16 30.94 -24.17 -11.91
CA ILE A 16 29.96 -24.25 -13.02
C ILE A 16 28.55 -24.57 -12.51
N ALA A 17 28.44 -25.33 -11.42
CA ALA A 17 27.19 -25.61 -10.73
C ALA A 17 26.52 -24.33 -10.19
N GLU A 18 27.28 -23.47 -9.53
CA GLU A 18 26.80 -22.18 -8.98
C GLU A 18 26.41 -21.19 -10.09
N ILE A 19 27.18 -21.14 -11.18
CA ILE A 19 26.81 -20.32 -12.35
C ILE A 19 25.50 -20.83 -12.97
N ARG A 20 25.30 -22.16 -13.01
CA ARG A 20 24.08 -22.76 -13.54
C ARG A 20 22.87 -22.47 -12.64
N THR A 21 23.00 -22.51 -11.31
CA THR A 21 21.90 -22.19 -10.38
C THR A 21 21.50 -20.72 -10.46
N VAL A 22 22.46 -19.80 -10.49
CA VAL A 22 22.19 -18.36 -10.66
C VAL A 22 21.50 -18.08 -12.00
N ARG A 23 21.99 -18.68 -13.10
CA ARG A 23 21.36 -18.53 -14.43
C ARG A 23 19.97 -19.14 -14.50
N ALA A 24 19.74 -20.28 -13.84
CA ALA A 24 18.42 -20.91 -13.77
C ALA A 24 17.41 -20.01 -13.03
N GLY A 25 17.80 -19.46 -11.87
CA GLY A 25 16.97 -18.51 -11.12
C GLY A 25 16.66 -17.24 -11.91
N GLN A 26 17.65 -16.68 -12.62
CA GLN A 26 17.44 -15.50 -13.46
C GLN A 26 16.51 -15.78 -14.65
N ARG A 27 16.61 -16.96 -15.28
CA ARG A 27 15.69 -17.39 -16.35
C ARG A 27 14.27 -17.55 -15.83
N GLU A 28 14.10 -18.14 -14.66
CA GLU A 28 12.78 -18.29 -14.04
C GLU A 28 12.16 -16.93 -13.69
N ARG A 29 12.94 -16.03 -13.09
CA ARG A 29 12.51 -14.64 -12.83
C ARG A 29 12.08 -13.93 -14.12
N ASN A 30 12.89 -13.99 -15.17
CA ASN A 30 12.55 -13.39 -16.45
C ASN A 30 11.30 -14.01 -17.08
N ARG A 31 11.07 -15.31 -16.90
CA ARG A 31 9.85 -15.99 -17.37
C ARG A 31 8.62 -15.48 -16.62
N ARG A 32 8.70 -15.35 -15.29
CA ARG A 32 7.60 -14.80 -14.45
C ARG A 32 7.28 -13.35 -14.82
N LEU A 33 8.31 -12.52 -15.01
CA LEU A 33 8.15 -11.13 -15.42
C LEU A 33 7.58 -10.96 -16.83
N ARG A 34 7.96 -11.82 -17.78
CA ARG A 34 7.38 -11.80 -19.15
C ARG A 34 5.89 -12.13 -19.16
N GLY A 35 5.41 -12.95 -18.23
CA GLY A 35 3.99 -13.23 -18.06
C GLY A 35 3.22 -12.14 -17.33
N SER A 36 3.91 -11.20 -16.66
CA SER A 36 3.31 -10.24 -15.75
C SER A 36 3.01 -8.88 -16.40
N GLY A 37 2.35 -8.89 -17.57
CA GLY A 37 1.91 -7.65 -18.22
C GLY A 37 0.85 -6.90 -17.40
N LEU A 38 0.60 -5.63 -17.71
CA LEU A 38 -0.39 -4.81 -16.98
C LEU A 38 -1.79 -5.46 -16.92
N VAL A 39 -2.20 -6.15 -17.98
CA VAL A 39 -3.46 -6.91 -18.02
C VAL A 39 -3.48 -8.01 -16.96
N SER A 40 -2.38 -8.74 -16.76
CA SER A 40 -2.29 -9.75 -15.70
C SER A 40 -2.40 -9.12 -14.30
N CYS A 41 -1.87 -7.91 -14.12
CA CYS A 41 -2.00 -7.16 -12.87
C CYS A 41 -3.44 -6.70 -12.64
N LEU A 42 -4.17 -6.29 -13.68
CA LEU A 42 -5.60 -5.94 -13.61
C LEU A 42 -6.49 -7.15 -13.29
N LEU A 43 -6.13 -8.33 -13.79
CA LEU A 43 -6.86 -9.57 -13.49
C LEU A 43 -6.47 -10.17 -12.13
N HIS A 44 -5.35 -9.75 -11.54
CA HIS A 44 -4.83 -10.31 -10.30
C HIS A 44 -5.83 -10.29 -9.12
N PRO A 45 -6.63 -9.23 -8.88
CA PRO A 45 -7.59 -9.22 -7.78
C PRO A 45 -8.70 -10.27 -7.90
N VAL A 46 -9.03 -10.67 -9.13
CA VAL A 46 -10.12 -11.61 -9.44
C VAL A 46 -9.63 -13.00 -9.81
N SER A 47 -8.32 -13.20 -9.97
CA SER A 47 -7.76 -14.48 -10.39
C SER A 47 -7.63 -15.51 -9.27
N ASP A 48 -7.70 -15.08 -8.00
CA ASP A 48 -7.44 -15.93 -6.84
C ASP A 48 -8.50 -15.73 -5.74
N GLY A 49 -8.76 -16.80 -4.98
CA GLY A 49 -9.81 -16.88 -3.96
C GLY A 49 -9.68 -15.81 -2.86
N PRO A 50 -8.50 -15.61 -2.24
CA PRO A 50 -8.33 -14.61 -1.19
C PRO A 50 -8.66 -13.18 -1.63
N GLY A 51 -8.45 -12.86 -2.91
CA GLY A 51 -8.63 -11.52 -3.45
C GLY A 51 -10.08 -11.23 -3.77
N VAL A 52 -10.76 -12.22 -4.36
CA VAL A 52 -12.21 -12.19 -4.50
C VAL A 52 -12.86 -12.09 -3.13
N ALA A 53 -12.40 -12.87 -2.15
CA ALA A 53 -12.90 -12.77 -0.78
C ALA A 53 -12.68 -11.36 -0.20
N LEU A 54 -11.52 -10.74 -0.42
CA LEU A 54 -11.26 -9.38 0.03
C LEU A 54 -12.25 -8.39 -0.60
N LEU A 55 -12.48 -8.48 -1.91
CA LEU A 55 -13.40 -7.61 -2.66
C LEU A 55 -14.87 -7.84 -2.34
N VAL A 56 -15.26 -9.02 -1.88
CA VAL A 56 -16.65 -9.34 -1.54
C VAL A 56 -16.95 -9.00 -0.08
N PHE A 57 -16.07 -9.36 0.85
CA PHE A 57 -16.35 -9.24 2.28
C PHE A 57 -15.95 -7.88 2.87
N MET A 58 -14.83 -7.29 2.46
CA MET A 58 -14.37 -6.04 3.08
C MET A 58 -15.20 -4.81 2.71
N PRO A 59 -15.65 -4.60 1.44
CA PRO A 59 -16.40 -3.39 1.11
C PRO A 59 -17.70 -3.20 1.89
N PRO A 60 -18.56 -4.21 2.11
CA PRO A 60 -19.74 -4.04 2.97
C PRO A 60 -19.38 -3.66 4.41
N VAL A 61 -18.32 -4.25 4.98
CA VAL A 61 -17.88 -3.97 6.35
C VAL A 61 -17.29 -2.57 6.45
N LEU A 62 -16.38 -2.19 5.54
CA LEU A 62 -15.78 -0.86 5.49
C LEU A 62 -16.84 0.21 5.20
N PHE A 63 -17.79 -0.06 4.30
CA PHE A 63 -18.94 0.80 4.07
C PHE A 63 -19.70 1.07 5.37
N GLY A 64 -20.17 0.03 6.06
CA GLY A 64 -20.94 0.17 7.29
C GLY A 64 -20.17 0.89 8.41
N LEU A 65 -18.88 0.56 8.57
CA LEU A 65 -18.02 1.20 9.58
C LEU A 65 -17.57 2.61 9.20
N SER A 66 -17.62 2.99 7.92
CA SER A 66 -17.29 4.34 7.47
C SER A 66 -18.43 5.35 7.62
N LEU A 67 -19.69 4.89 7.69
CA LEU A 67 -20.85 5.79 7.85
C LEU A 67 -20.72 6.73 9.07
N PRO A 68 -20.39 6.26 10.28
CA PRO A 68 -20.22 7.13 11.43
C PRO A 68 -19.07 8.13 11.27
N VAL A 69 -18.05 7.79 10.48
CA VAL A 69 -16.92 8.69 10.20
C VAL A 69 -17.41 9.88 9.35
N PHE A 70 -18.22 9.61 8.33
CA PHE A 70 -18.79 10.66 7.49
C PHE A 70 -19.85 11.49 8.23
N ASP A 71 -20.69 10.85 9.05
CA ASP A 71 -21.63 11.56 9.92
C ASP A 71 -20.89 12.47 10.89
N TRP A 72 -19.80 11.98 11.49
CA TRP A 72 -18.95 12.80 12.36
C TRP A 72 -18.36 14.00 11.63
N ILE A 73 -17.80 13.81 10.42
CA ILE A 73 -17.26 14.92 9.62
C ILE A 73 -18.37 15.94 9.32
N ALA A 74 -19.57 15.50 8.91
CA ALA A 74 -20.69 16.38 8.62
C ALA A 74 -21.24 17.12 9.85
N ILE A 75 -21.18 16.50 11.04
CA ILE A 75 -21.56 17.10 12.33
C ILE A 75 -20.46 18.05 12.83
N VAL A 76 -19.21 17.85 12.44
CA VAL A 76 -18.05 18.64 12.87
C VAL A 76 -17.81 19.87 12.00
N ASP A 77 -18.12 19.79 10.70
CA ASP A 77 -18.01 20.90 9.75
C ASP A 77 -18.82 22.18 10.12
N PRO A 78 -19.93 22.14 10.91
CA PRO A 78 -20.60 23.32 11.41
C PRO A 78 -19.96 23.96 12.66
N PHE A 79 -18.82 23.49 13.19
CA PHE A 79 -18.19 24.08 14.39
C PHE A 79 -17.51 25.44 14.11
N ARG A 80 -18.33 26.44 13.75
CA ARG A 80 -18.21 27.76 14.38
C ARG A 80 -18.16 27.53 15.90
N ARG A 81 -17.26 28.22 16.58
CA ARG A 81 -16.78 28.05 17.98
C ARG A 81 -17.81 27.80 19.12
N ALA A 82 -19.11 27.74 18.85
CA ALA A 82 -20.18 27.74 19.86
C ALA A 82 -20.60 26.35 20.41
N ASN A 83 -20.37 25.23 19.72
CA ASN A 83 -21.02 23.94 20.06
C ASN A 83 -20.08 22.80 20.53
N TRP A 84 -18.90 23.11 21.08
CA TRP A 84 -17.93 22.12 21.56
C TRP A 84 -18.50 21.10 22.56
N ALA A 85 -19.50 21.51 23.36
CA ALA A 85 -20.16 20.64 24.34
C ALA A 85 -20.94 19.47 23.69
N LEU A 86 -21.57 19.69 22.53
CA LEU A 86 -22.25 18.62 21.79
C LEU A 86 -21.26 17.61 21.23
N GLY A 87 -20.08 18.07 20.78
CA GLY A 87 -19.00 17.20 20.33
C GLY A 87 -18.47 16.29 21.45
N LEU A 88 -18.29 16.82 22.67
CA LEU A 88 -17.87 16.02 23.82
C LEU A 88 -18.91 14.97 24.25
N LEU A 89 -20.20 15.27 24.11
CA LEU A 89 -21.28 14.33 24.44
C LEU A 89 -21.36 13.18 23.43
N ALA A 90 -21.06 13.45 22.17
CA ALA A 90 -21.05 12.45 21.10
C ALA A 90 -19.80 11.55 21.12
N LEU A 91 -18.67 12.04 21.65
CA LEU A 91 -17.38 11.35 21.63
C LEU A 91 -17.38 9.91 22.19
N PRO A 92 -18.04 9.59 23.32
CA PRO A 92 -18.11 8.22 23.84
C PRO A 92 -18.82 7.23 22.90
N ILE A 93 -19.72 7.72 22.04
CA ILE A 93 -20.45 6.91 21.06
C ILE A 93 -19.60 6.68 19.81
N PHE A 94 -18.92 7.73 19.33
CA PHE A 94 -18.09 7.65 18.13
C PHE A 94 -16.74 6.96 18.35
N LEU A 95 -16.14 7.07 19.54
CA LEU A 95 -14.81 6.53 19.79
C LEU A 95 -14.71 5.00 19.59
N PRO A 96 -15.65 4.17 20.08
CA PRO A 96 -15.67 2.74 19.77
C PRO A 96 -15.83 2.47 18.26
N LEU A 97 -16.67 3.24 17.56
CA LEU A 97 -16.90 3.08 16.12
C LEU A 97 -15.65 3.44 15.31
N LEU A 98 -14.97 4.54 15.67
CA LEU A 98 -13.70 4.95 15.07
C LEU A 98 -12.61 3.93 15.33
N PHE A 99 -12.55 3.36 16.53
CA PHE A 99 -11.62 2.28 16.85
C PHE A 99 -11.90 1.04 16.02
N SER A 100 -13.16 0.59 15.93
CA SER A 100 -13.57 -0.54 15.09
C SER A 100 -13.25 -0.33 13.61
N PHE A 101 -13.53 0.87 13.08
CA PHE A 101 -13.18 1.25 11.72
C PHE A 101 -11.66 1.21 11.51
N SER A 102 -10.89 1.84 12.41
CA SER A 102 -9.42 1.89 12.35
C SER A 102 -8.80 0.49 12.39
N MET A 103 -9.29 -0.39 13.27
CA MET A 103 -8.81 -1.78 13.36
C MET A 103 -9.15 -2.59 12.11
N THR A 104 -10.35 -2.43 11.57
CA THR A 104 -10.78 -3.14 10.35
C THR A 104 -10.00 -2.64 9.13
N LEU A 105 -9.86 -1.32 8.98
CA LEU A 105 -9.06 -0.72 7.93
C LEU A 105 -7.59 -1.13 8.06
N GLY A 106 -7.04 -1.11 9.28
CA GLY A 106 -5.69 -1.58 9.56
C GLY A 106 -5.49 -3.06 9.18
N TYR A 107 -6.47 -3.92 9.45
CA TYR A 107 -6.47 -5.32 9.01
C TYR A 107 -6.46 -5.43 7.48
N THR A 108 -7.30 -4.67 6.79
CA THR A 108 -7.32 -4.63 5.32
C THR A 108 -5.98 -4.15 4.75
N LEU A 109 -5.41 -3.10 5.34
CA LEU A 109 -4.09 -2.57 4.97
C LEU A 109 -2.96 -3.57 5.26
N LEU A 110 -3.08 -4.39 6.30
CA LEU A 110 -2.15 -5.49 6.59
C LEU A 110 -2.21 -6.55 5.48
N VAL A 111 -3.40 -6.97 5.05
CA VAL A 111 -3.59 -7.91 3.92
C VAL A 111 -2.95 -7.35 2.65
N LEU A 112 -3.21 -6.07 2.33
CA LEU A 112 -2.61 -5.40 1.17
C LEU A 112 -1.07 -5.33 1.27
N GLY A 113 -0.54 -5.10 2.47
CA GLY A 113 0.89 -5.15 2.74
C GLY A 113 1.49 -6.55 2.50
N GLN A 114 0.79 -7.61 2.91
CA GLN A 114 1.22 -8.99 2.64
C GLN A 114 1.17 -9.31 1.14
N MET A 115 0.17 -8.79 0.40
CA MET A 115 0.09 -8.92 -1.07
C MET A 115 1.26 -8.23 -1.78
N LEU A 116 1.66 -7.06 -1.30
CA LEU A 116 2.85 -6.36 -1.77
C LEU A 116 4.11 -7.21 -1.55
N VAL A 117 4.29 -7.75 -0.33
CA VAL A 117 5.46 -8.59 0.01
C VAL A 117 5.49 -9.86 -0.83
N ALA A 118 4.37 -10.57 -0.96
CA ALA A 118 4.26 -11.78 -1.79
C ALA A 118 4.61 -11.48 -3.26
N SER A 119 4.05 -10.39 -3.80
CA SER A 119 4.37 -9.94 -5.17
C SER A 119 5.84 -9.56 -5.33
N ALA A 120 6.44 -8.94 -4.32
CA ALA A 120 7.85 -8.58 -4.31
C ALA A 120 8.82 -9.78 -4.15
N MET A 121 8.32 -10.90 -3.65
CA MET A 121 9.01 -12.20 -3.68
C MET A 121 8.79 -12.97 -4.99
N GLY A 122 7.97 -12.42 -5.91
CA GLY A 122 7.66 -13.04 -7.19
C GLY A 122 6.66 -14.19 -7.08
N GLU A 123 5.85 -14.22 -6.01
CA GLU A 123 4.79 -15.20 -5.82
C GLU A 123 3.61 -14.90 -6.75
N GLY A 124 3.03 -15.93 -7.35
CA GLY A 124 1.85 -15.82 -8.22
C GLY A 124 0.57 -15.68 -7.41
N ASP A 125 0.49 -16.46 -6.34
CA ASP A 125 -0.69 -16.62 -5.50
C ASP A 125 -0.78 -15.53 -4.43
N GLN A 126 -1.98 -15.27 -3.97
CA GLN A 126 -2.22 -14.29 -2.93
C GLN A 126 -1.93 -14.87 -1.54
N PRO A 127 -1.48 -14.04 -0.59
CA PRO A 127 -1.22 -14.51 0.76
C PRO A 127 -2.50 -14.96 1.46
N ASN A 128 -2.36 -15.92 2.36
CA ASN A 128 -3.44 -16.29 3.27
C ASN A 128 -3.80 -15.12 4.17
N TRP A 129 -5.07 -15.09 4.61
CA TRP A 129 -5.56 -14.06 5.50
C TRP A 129 -4.80 -14.07 6.84
N PRO A 130 -4.32 -12.92 7.33
CA PRO A 130 -3.62 -12.85 8.59
C PRO A 130 -4.56 -13.14 9.76
N GLU A 131 -3.98 -13.67 10.84
CA GLU A 131 -4.68 -13.79 12.11
C GLU A 131 -5.05 -12.39 12.64
N TRP A 132 -6.20 -12.29 13.31
CA TRP A 132 -6.60 -11.05 13.95
C TRP A 132 -5.76 -10.82 15.21
N ASN A 133 -4.63 -10.10 15.06
CA ASN A 133 -3.79 -9.67 16.16
C ASN A 133 -3.71 -8.14 16.23
N PRO A 134 -4.30 -7.49 17.26
CA PRO A 134 -4.31 -6.03 17.37
C PRO A 134 -2.92 -5.37 17.37
N GLU A 135 -1.93 -6.02 17.97
CA GLU A 135 -0.55 -5.53 18.00
C GLU A 135 0.01 -5.43 16.58
N THR A 136 -0.07 -6.50 15.79
CA THR A 136 0.38 -6.52 14.39
C THR A 136 -0.40 -5.56 13.50
N ILE A 137 -1.72 -5.43 13.72
CA ILE A 137 -2.58 -4.51 12.98
C ILE A 137 -2.15 -3.06 13.25
N SER A 138 -1.96 -2.69 14.51
CA SER A 138 -1.56 -1.33 14.90
C SER A 138 -0.16 -0.95 14.42
N GLU A 139 0.81 -1.87 14.49
CA GLU A 139 2.15 -1.66 13.92
C GLU A 139 2.09 -1.46 12.40
N GLY A 140 1.30 -2.29 11.71
CA GLY A 140 1.03 -2.15 10.29
C GLY A 140 0.45 -0.77 9.96
N LEU A 141 -0.63 -0.39 10.64
CA LEU A 141 -1.27 0.91 10.49
C LEU A 141 -0.30 2.08 10.71
N GLY A 142 0.59 1.98 11.71
CA GLY A 142 1.65 2.96 11.94
C GLY A 142 2.58 3.15 10.73
N ARG A 143 2.97 2.07 10.06
CA ARG A 143 3.79 2.12 8.82
C ARG A 143 3.05 2.76 7.66
N TRP A 144 1.75 2.49 7.54
CA TRP A 144 0.89 3.10 6.53
C TRP A 144 0.70 4.61 6.75
N ILE A 145 0.40 5.02 7.99
CA ILE A 145 0.31 6.44 8.35
C ILE A 145 1.64 7.14 8.06
N TRP A 146 2.75 6.53 8.46
CA TRP A 146 4.08 7.08 8.20
C TRP A 146 4.36 7.28 6.71
N ALA A 147 4.08 6.27 5.89
CA ALA A 147 4.24 6.35 4.44
C ALA A 147 3.32 7.42 3.81
N ALA A 148 2.08 7.52 4.27
CA ALA A 148 1.12 8.52 3.83
C ALA A 148 1.59 9.94 4.18
N LEU A 149 2.12 10.16 5.39
CA LEU A 149 2.67 11.46 5.81
C LEU A 149 3.84 11.89 4.93
N PHE A 150 4.75 10.96 4.61
CA PHE A 150 5.87 11.25 3.72
C PHE A 150 5.43 11.53 2.28
N GLY A 151 4.49 10.74 1.75
CA GLY A 151 3.89 11.03 0.45
C GLY A 151 3.18 12.37 0.41
N ALA A 152 2.43 12.71 1.47
CA ALA A 152 1.78 14.00 1.63
C ALA A 152 2.81 15.13 1.73
N ALA A 153 3.95 14.94 2.40
CA ALA A 153 5.01 15.94 2.45
C ALA A 153 5.66 16.18 1.07
N VAL A 154 5.79 15.15 0.24
CA VAL A 154 6.42 15.24 -1.10
C VAL A 154 5.45 15.73 -2.18
N GLY A 155 4.22 15.22 -2.21
CA GLY A 155 3.24 15.58 -3.23
C GLY A 155 2.19 16.58 -2.72
N GLY A 156 1.63 16.32 -1.54
CA GLY A 156 0.52 17.10 -0.97
C GLY A 156 0.91 18.52 -0.53
N PHE A 157 2.04 18.68 0.17
CA PHE A 157 2.49 19.98 0.66
C PHE A 157 2.82 20.95 -0.50
N PRO A 158 3.60 20.55 -1.53
CA PRO A 158 3.77 21.38 -2.72
C PRO A 158 2.46 21.66 -3.46
N THR A 159 1.51 20.71 -3.48
CA THR A 159 0.18 20.90 -4.08
C THR A 159 -0.59 22.03 -3.37
N VAL A 160 -0.62 22.00 -2.03
CA VAL A 160 -1.29 23.03 -1.24
C VAL A 160 -0.59 24.39 -1.40
N LEU A 161 0.74 24.42 -1.35
CA LEU A 161 1.50 25.65 -1.58
C LEU A 161 1.21 26.22 -2.97
N TYR A 162 1.28 25.40 -4.01
CA TYR A 162 0.98 25.81 -5.37
C TYR A 162 -0.43 26.39 -5.47
N TRP A 163 -1.42 25.72 -4.87
CA TRP A 163 -2.81 26.19 -4.86
C TRP A 163 -2.99 27.53 -4.12
N MET A 164 -2.28 27.78 -3.02
CA MET A 164 -2.35 29.06 -2.30
C MET A 164 -1.83 30.24 -3.11
N TYR A 165 -0.91 30.01 -4.04
CA TYR A 165 -0.32 31.06 -4.88
C TYR A 165 -0.90 31.10 -6.30
N CYS A 166 -1.58 30.05 -6.76
CA CYS A 166 -2.31 30.04 -8.02
C CYS A 166 -3.66 30.75 -7.86
N GLY A 167 -4.02 31.59 -8.84
CA GLY A 167 -5.33 32.23 -8.92
C GLY A 167 -6.42 31.24 -9.35
N ASN A 168 -7.08 31.53 -10.48
CA ASN A 168 -8.01 30.58 -11.07
C ASN A 168 -7.26 29.36 -11.59
N ILE A 169 -7.82 28.17 -11.37
CA ILE A 169 -7.21 26.91 -11.77
C ILE A 169 -7.39 26.71 -13.28
N ASP A 170 -6.29 26.81 -14.01
CA ASP A 170 -6.22 26.60 -15.45
C ASP A 170 -6.04 25.11 -15.78
N TRP A 171 -6.09 24.74 -17.08
CA TRP A 171 -5.85 23.36 -17.50
C TRP A 171 -4.43 22.89 -17.17
N PHE A 172 -3.45 23.80 -17.22
CA PHE A 172 -2.05 23.52 -16.91
C PHE A 172 -1.87 23.18 -15.42
N ASP A 173 -2.56 23.90 -14.53
CA ASP A 173 -2.54 23.63 -13.08
C ASP A 173 -3.02 22.22 -12.75
N ARG A 174 -4.00 21.70 -13.50
CA ARG A 174 -4.49 20.33 -13.33
C ARG A 174 -3.42 19.29 -13.65
N ILE A 175 -2.56 19.56 -14.63
CA ILE A 175 -1.43 18.69 -14.95
C ILE A 175 -0.40 18.75 -13.84
N VAL A 176 -0.08 19.95 -13.34
CA VAL A 176 0.84 20.12 -12.20
C VAL A 176 0.33 19.37 -10.97
N PHE A 177 -0.96 19.45 -10.65
CA PHE A 177 -1.56 18.69 -9.56
C PHE A 177 -1.51 17.18 -9.80
N ALA A 178 -1.79 16.70 -11.01
CA ALA A 178 -1.67 15.29 -11.34
C ALA A 178 -0.22 14.79 -11.14
N ASP A 179 0.77 15.54 -11.63
CA ASP A 179 2.18 15.20 -11.48
C ASP A 179 2.61 15.17 -10.00
N LEU A 180 2.18 16.14 -9.20
CA LEU A 180 2.47 16.16 -7.75
C LEU A 180 1.80 14.99 -7.00
N ILE A 181 0.58 14.61 -7.39
CA ILE A 181 -0.10 13.43 -6.81
C ILE A 181 0.65 12.15 -7.19
N ILE A 182 1.08 12.01 -8.45
CA ILE A 182 1.88 10.87 -8.92
C ILE A 182 3.20 10.79 -8.16
N MET A 183 3.91 11.91 -8.00
CA MET A 183 5.14 11.97 -7.20
C MET A 183 4.91 11.59 -5.74
N GLY A 184 3.86 12.13 -5.11
CA GLY A 184 3.51 11.82 -3.72
C GLY A 184 3.12 10.35 -3.52
N ALA A 185 2.31 9.78 -4.42
CA ALA A 185 1.89 8.39 -4.37
C ALA A 185 3.05 7.43 -4.65
N GLY A 186 3.91 7.75 -5.62
CA GLY A 186 5.14 7.00 -5.88
C GLY A 186 6.08 7.02 -4.67
N TYR A 187 6.32 8.19 -4.08
CA TYR A 187 7.14 8.31 -2.88
C TYR A 187 6.54 7.53 -1.70
N ALA A 188 5.24 7.68 -1.42
CA ALA A 188 4.53 6.93 -0.38
C ALA A 188 4.67 5.42 -0.59
N SER A 189 4.53 4.94 -1.83
CA SER A 189 4.64 3.53 -2.18
C SER A 189 6.03 2.97 -1.90
N MET A 190 7.09 3.73 -2.18
CA MET A 190 8.46 3.35 -1.83
C MET A 190 8.71 3.40 -0.32
N THR A 191 8.24 4.45 0.36
CA THR A 191 8.35 4.58 1.82
C THR A 191 7.66 3.42 2.52
N LEU A 192 6.45 3.06 2.08
CA LEU A 192 5.70 1.92 2.59
C LEU A 192 6.47 0.62 2.38
N ALA A 193 6.97 0.39 1.16
CA ALA A 193 7.76 -0.80 0.85
C ALA A 193 9.01 -0.91 1.73
N ALA A 194 9.74 0.18 1.92
CA ALA A 194 10.91 0.21 2.79
C ALA A 194 10.54 -0.11 4.25
N ALA A 195 9.46 0.49 4.77
CA ALA A 195 9.00 0.25 6.14
C ALA A 195 8.52 -1.19 6.36
N LEU A 196 7.84 -1.77 5.37
CA LEU A 196 7.32 -3.13 5.41
C LEU A 196 8.42 -4.19 5.25
N LEU A 197 9.35 -4.00 4.31
CA LEU A 197 10.39 -4.99 4.00
C LEU A 197 11.54 -5.01 5.02
N HIS A 198 11.89 -3.85 5.61
CA HIS A 198 12.94 -3.77 6.64
C HIS A 198 12.42 -3.88 8.08
N GLU A 199 11.12 -4.15 8.26
CA GLU A 199 10.46 -4.28 9.57
C GLU A 199 10.65 -3.06 10.51
N SER A 200 11.00 -1.89 9.96
CA SER A 200 11.37 -0.72 10.75
C SER A 200 10.92 0.57 10.10
N LEU A 201 10.27 1.44 10.89
CA LEU A 201 9.91 2.80 10.48
C LEU A 201 11.15 3.65 10.15
N ALA A 202 12.28 3.38 10.80
CA ALA A 202 13.53 4.11 10.55
C ALA A 202 14.18 3.78 9.20
N ALA A 203 13.85 2.61 8.62
CA ALA A 203 14.31 2.25 7.28
C ALA A 203 13.63 3.09 6.19
N ALA A 204 12.45 3.63 6.48
CA ALA A 204 11.70 4.57 5.65
C ALA A 204 12.25 6.01 5.69
N ASN A 205 13.55 6.18 5.99
CA ASN A 205 14.16 7.50 5.92
C ASN A 205 14.24 8.01 4.46
N PRO A 206 14.19 9.34 4.24
CA PRO A 206 14.16 9.90 2.89
C PRO A 206 15.32 9.52 2.00
N ILE A 207 16.53 9.38 2.56
CA ILE A 207 17.73 9.07 1.81
C ILE A 207 17.64 7.65 1.24
N THR A 208 17.26 6.67 2.06
CA THR A 208 17.06 5.28 1.64
C THR A 208 16.01 5.19 0.54
N VAL A 209 14.90 5.92 0.68
CA VAL A 209 13.81 5.95 -0.30
C VAL A 209 14.28 6.52 -1.63
N LEU A 210 14.97 7.68 -1.63
CA LEU A 210 15.48 8.30 -2.85
C LEU A 210 16.56 7.45 -3.53
N VAL A 211 17.46 6.84 -2.75
CA VAL A 211 18.47 5.91 -3.29
C VAL A 211 17.80 4.68 -3.90
N ALA A 212 16.75 4.14 -3.27
CA ALA A 212 16.00 3.01 -3.80
C ALA A 212 15.30 3.36 -5.12
N ILE A 213 14.64 4.52 -5.19
CA ILE A 213 14.02 5.01 -6.43
C ILE A 213 15.09 5.18 -7.52
N GLY A 214 16.23 5.80 -7.20
CA GLY A 214 17.33 5.98 -8.14
C GLY A 214 17.94 4.67 -8.64
N ARG A 215 17.95 3.61 -7.82
CA ARG A 215 18.43 2.28 -8.21
C ARG A 215 17.48 1.53 -9.14
N ILE A 216 16.18 1.77 -9.03
CA ILE A 216 15.19 1.23 -9.98
C ILE A 216 15.19 2.07 -11.27
N GLY A 217 15.38 3.39 -11.15
CA GLY A 217 15.45 4.29 -12.29
C GLY A 217 14.10 4.44 -13.00
N TRP A 218 14.12 4.42 -14.33
CA TRP A 218 12.94 4.67 -15.17
C TRP A 218 11.84 3.61 -15.05
N ASP A 219 12.20 2.38 -14.67
CA ASP A 219 11.23 1.31 -14.47
C ASP A 219 10.27 1.61 -13.31
N TYR A 220 10.62 2.57 -12.42
CA TYR A 220 9.75 3.01 -11.33
C TYR A 220 8.63 3.96 -11.78
N VAL A 221 8.71 4.53 -12.99
CA VAL A 221 7.68 5.44 -13.51
C VAL A 221 6.34 4.72 -13.64
N GLN A 222 6.34 3.47 -14.12
CA GLN A 222 5.10 2.71 -14.29
C GLN A 222 4.34 2.47 -12.96
N PRO A 223 4.92 1.89 -11.90
CA PRO A 223 4.20 1.72 -10.64
C PRO A 223 3.82 3.06 -10.00
N ALA A 224 4.64 4.11 -10.13
CA ALA A 224 4.29 5.44 -9.65
C ALA A 224 3.06 6.02 -10.36
N LEU A 225 2.98 5.87 -11.69
CA LEU A 225 1.81 6.27 -12.47
C LEU A 225 0.56 5.49 -12.07
N VAL A 226 0.66 4.16 -11.93
CA VAL A 226 -0.48 3.32 -11.51
C VAL A 226 -0.97 3.70 -10.12
N ALA A 227 -0.06 3.91 -9.16
CA ALA A 227 -0.41 4.33 -7.81
C ALA A 227 -1.03 5.74 -7.79
N GLY A 228 -0.43 6.69 -8.52
CA GLY A 228 -0.91 8.06 -8.65
C GLY A 228 -2.31 8.14 -9.26
N LEU A 229 -2.52 7.46 -10.39
CA LEU A 229 -3.84 7.35 -11.03
C LEU A 229 -4.87 6.69 -10.12
N SER A 230 -4.48 5.64 -9.38
CA SER A 230 -5.36 5.00 -8.40
C SER A 230 -5.79 5.98 -7.31
N VAL A 231 -4.86 6.77 -6.77
CA VAL A 231 -5.16 7.80 -5.75
C VAL A 231 -6.07 8.89 -6.33
N MET A 232 -5.78 9.38 -7.53
CA MET A 232 -6.60 10.40 -8.20
C MET A 232 -8.03 9.90 -8.44
N LEU A 233 -8.19 8.68 -8.96
CA LEU A 233 -9.49 8.09 -9.22
C LEU A 233 -10.26 7.82 -7.92
N CYS A 234 -9.59 7.29 -6.88
CA CYS A 234 -10.21 7.09 -5.57
C CYS A 234 -10.65 8.43 -4.96
N GLY A 235 -9.80 9.45 -5.00
CA GLY A 235 -10.09 10.79 -4.49
C GLY A 235 -11.24 11.46 -5.25
N GLY A 236 -11.23 11.39 -6.57
CA GLY A 236 -12.30 11.92 -7.42
C GLY A 236 -13.63 11.19 -7.23
N PHE A 237 -13.60 9.86 -7.08
CA PHE A 237 -14.80 9.08 -6.79
C PHE A 237 -15.35 9.45 -5.41
N LEU A 238 -14.51 9.47 -4.37
CA LEU A 238 -14.93 9.88 -3.04
C LEU A 238 -15.50 11.31 -3.02
N TRP A 239 -14.84 12.25 -3.68
CA TRP A 239 -15.33 13.63 -3.85
C TRP A 239 -16.72 13.67 -4.51
N THR A 240 -16.91 12.89 -5.58
CA THR A 240 -18.20 12.80 -6.29
C THR A 240 -19.29 12.25 -5.38
N VAL A 241 -18.99 11.21 -4.61
CA VAL A 241 -19.93 10.59 -3.67
C VAL A 241 -20.34 11.56 -2.57
N LEU A 242 -19.39 12.34 -2.04
CA LEU A 242 -19.64 13.24 -0.92
C LEU A 242 -20.29 14.57 -1.34
N PHE A 243 -19.93 15.10 -2.51
CA PHE A 243 -20.28 16.49 -2.87
C PHE A 243 -21.10 16.65 -4.14
N ALA A 244 -21.12 15.68 -5.06
CA ALA A 244 -21.79 15.83 -6.34
C ALA A 244 -23.13 15.07 -6.43
N ILE A 245 -23.31 14.00 -5.65
CA ILE A 245 -24.54 13.19 -5.70
C ILE A 245 -25.59 13.78 -4.74
N PRO A 246 -26.75 14.26 -5.25
CA PRO A 246 -27.77 14.89 -4.40
C PRO A 246 -28.65 13.90 -3.63
N SER A 247 -28.66 12.61 -4.01
CA SER A 247 -29.53 11.60 -3.41
C SER A 247 -28.76 10.74 -2.40
N LEU A 248 -29.21 10.71 -1.14
CA LEU A 248 -28.59 9.92 -0.08
C LEU A 248 -28.52 8.42 -0.42
N ARG A 249 -29.53 7.87 -1.12
CA ARG A 249 -29.54 6.46 -1.54
C ARG A 249 -28.44 6.18 -2.56
N LEU A 250 -28.26 7.08 -3.53
CA LEU A 250 -27.20 6.98 -4.53
C LEU A 250 -25.82 7.21 -3.89
N ALA A 251 -25.71 8.12 -2.91
CA ALA A 251 -24.48 8.34 -2.17
C ALA A 251 -24.08 7.09 -1.36
N ALA A 252 -25.04 6.41 -0.72
CA ALA A 252 -24.78 5.16 0.00
C ALA A 252 -24.28 4.04 -0.94
N ILE A 253 -24.95 3.84 -2.08
CA ILE A 253 -24.49 2.88 -3.11
C ILE A 253 -23.12 3.29 -3.66
N GLY A 254 -22.91 4.59 -3.89
CA GLY A 254 -21.65 5.16 -4.34
C GLY A 254 -20.51 4.93 -3.37
N LEU A 255 -20.76 5.05 -2.06
CA LEU A 255 -19.76 4.81 -1.01
C LEU A 255 -19.39 3.33 -0.90
N TRP A 256 -20.37 2.43 -1.02
CA TRP A 256 -20.08 1.00 -1.16
C TRP A 256 -19.23 0.72 -2.40
N GLY A 257 -19.61 1.28 -3.55
CA GLY A 257 -18.85 1.17 -4.80
C GLY A 257 -17.44 1.75 -4.71
N PHE A 258 -17.26 2.83 -3.94
CA PHE A 258 -15.96 3.42 -3.64
C PHE A 258 -15.04 2.42 -2.93
N TRP A 259 -15.53 1.71 -1.91
CA TRP A 259 -14.71 0.72 -1.21
C TRP A 259 -14.32 -0.47 -2.10
N VAL A 260 -15.25 -0.96 -2.94
CA VAL A 260 -14.93 -2.00 -3.95
C VAL A 260 -13.83 -1.50 -4.88
N PHE A 261 -13.98 -0.29 -5.41
CA PHE A 261 -13.03 0.31 -6.33
C PHE A 261 -11.66 0.56 -5.68
N ALA A 262 -11.64 1.11 -4.46
CA ALA A 262 -10.42 1.44 -3.74
C ALA A 262 -9.60 0.19 -3.41
N LEU A 263 -10.24 -0.89 -2.96
CA LEU A 263 -9.54 -2.15 -2.71
C LEU A 263 -9.02 -2.78 -3.99
N TYR A 264 -9.81 -2.77 -5.07
CA TYR A 264 -9.38 -3.26 -6.37
C TYR A 264 -8.14 -2.49 -6.88
N ALA A 265 -8.21 -1.15 -6.87
CA ALA A 265 -7.11 -0.29 -7.31
C ALA A 265 -5.85 -0.46 -6.45
N ALA A 266 -6.01 -0.63 -5.13
CA ALA A 266 -4.91 -0.90 -4.22
C ALA A 266 -4.23 -2.26 -4.52
N MET A 267 -5.00 -3.32 -4.73
CA MET A 267 -4.47 -4.65 -5.08
C MET A 267 -3.69 -4.62 -6.41
N VAL A 268 -4.22 -3.96 -7.44
CA VAL A 268 -3.52 -3.77 -8.72
C VAL A 268 -2.22 -2.98 -8.51
N SER A 269 -2.28 -1.87 -7.77
CA SER A 269 -1.11 -1.03 -7.49
C SER A 269 -0.02 -1.81 -6.78
N PHE A 270 -0.35 -2.57 -5.74
CA PHE A 270 0.64 -3.39 -5.02
C PHE A 270 1.16 -4.56 -5.82
N ARG A 271 0.36 -5.12 -6.74
CA ARG A 271 0.86 -6.14 -7.65
C ARG A 271 1.92 -5.57 -8.60
N VAL A 272 1.63 -4.44 -9.25
CA VAL A 272 2.57 -3.76 -10.16
C VAL A 272 3.83 -3.34 -9.40
N LEU A 273 3.66 -2.74 -8.23
CA LEU A 273 4.76 -2.29 -7.38
C LEU A 273 5.64 -3.46 -6.92
N GLY A 274 5.04 -4.52 -6.40
CA GLY A 274 5.75 -5.71 -5.94
C GLY A 274 6.54 -6.37 -7.07
N LEU A 275 5.93 -6.57 -8.25
CA LEU A 275 6.63 -7.13 -9.40
C LEU A 275 7.82 -6.26 -9.85
N THR A 276 7.68 -4.93 -9.77
CA THR A 276 8.79 -4.00 -10.07
C THR A 276 9.94 -4.20 -9.09
N TYR A 277 9.64 -4.39 -7.80
CA TYR A 277 10.67 -4.68 -6.79
C TYR A 277 11.29 -6.06 -6.96
N TYR A 278 10.50 -7.07 -7.31
CA TYR A 278 11.01 -8.40 -7.64
C TYR A 278 11.99 -8.33 -8.82
N ALA A 279 11.65 -7.55 -9.85
CA ALA A 279 12.49 -7.29 -11.01
C ALA A 279 13.78 -6.54 -10.69
N HIS A 280 13.86 -5.82 -9.57
CA HIS A 280 15.03 -5.03 -9.15
C HIS A 280 15.60 -5.50 -7.80
N SER A 281 15.29 -6.73 -7.42
CA SER A 281 15.62 -7.27 -6.09
C SER A 281 17.12 -7.27 -5.79
N ASP A 282 17.95 -7.56 -6.81
CA ASP A 282 19.42 -7.53 -6.70
C ASP A 282 19.98 -6.14 -6.43
N ALA A 283 19.40 -5.09 -7.04
CA ALA A 283 19.83 -3.71 -6.87
C ALA A 283 19.39 -3.16 -5.50
N LEU A 284 18.19 -3.54 -5.05
CA LEU A 284 17.64 -3.08 -3.78
C LEU A 284 18.29 -3.77 -2.57
N VAL A 285 18.70 -5.04 -2.70
CA VAL A 285 19.25 -5.87 -1.61
C VAL A 285 18.23 -6.10 -0.47
N TRP A 286 16.95 -5.83 -0.69
CA TRP A 286 15.90 -5.89 0.33
C TRP A 286 15.38 -7.31 0.60
N PHE A 287 15.42 -8.21 -0.38
CA PHE A 287 14.66 -9.48 -0.37
C PHE A 287 15.42 -10.69 0.17
N ARG A 288 16.29 -10.50 1.17
CA ARG A 288 17.08 -11.62 1.71
C ARG A 288 16.24 -12.59 2.53
N TYR A 289 15.18 -12.11 3.19
CA TYR A 289 14.30 -12.92 4.05
C TYR A 289 12.87 -12.42 4.01
N ARG A 290 11.91 -13.31 4.22
CA ARG A 290 10.51 -12.92 4.40
C ARG A 290 10.31 -12.22 5.75
N PRO A 291 9.67 -11.04 5.78
CA PRO A 291 9.34 -10.38 7.04
C PRO A 291 8.46 -11.27 7.92
N LYS A 292 8.73 -11.29 9.23
CA LYS A 292 8.02 -12.08 10.25
C LYS A 292 6.54 -11.71 10.34
N TRP A 293 6.20 -10.43 10.14
CA TRP A 293 4.81 -9.97 10.14
C TRP A 293 4.03 -10.44 8.89
N ALA A 294 4.73 -10.88 7.85
CA ALA A 294 4.15 -11.42 6.62
C ALA A 294 4.11 -12.97 6.59
N THR A 295 4.53 -13.63 7.67
CA THR A 295 4.32 -15.07 7.86
C THR A 295 3.12 -15.26 8.80
N SER A 296 2.03 -15.82 8.29
CA SER A 296 0.84 -16.16 9.09
C SER A 296 1.17 -17.16 10.21
N THR A 297 2.20 -17.96 10.01
CA THR A 297 2.76 -18.83 11.02
C THR A 297 3.79 -18.07 11.84
N ARG A 298 3.45 -17.76 13.10
CA ARG A 298 4.42 -18.08 14.16
C ARG A 298 4.73 -19.55 13.97
N ALA A 299 5.75 -19.86 13.19
CA ALA A 299 6.27 -21.21 13.05
C ALA A 299 6.79 -21.58 14.44
N GLY A 300 5.89 -22.10 15.27
CA GLY A 300 6.23 -22.93 16.39
C GLY A 300 7.13 -24.01 15.83
N ARG A 301 8.40 -23.95 16.24
CA ARG A 301 9.36 -25.04 16.16
C ARG A 301 8.79 -26.25 16.91
N LEU A 302 7.83 -26.94 16.33
CA LEU A 302 7.35 -28.24 16.82
C LEU A 302 7.50 -29.36 15.78
N TYR A 303 7.98 -29.07 14.56
CA TYR A 303 8.32 -30.11 13.58
C TYR A 303 9.62 -29.79 12.85
N THR A 304 10.75 -29.82 13.56
CA THR A 304 12.06 -30.13 12.97
C THR A 304 12.77 -31.10 13.89
N ASN A 305 12.37 -32.36 13.80
CA ASN A 305 13.17 -33.55 14.08
C ASN A 305 12.40 -34.76 13.54
N SER A 306 12.59 -35.02 12.25
CA SER A 306 12.44 -36.34 11.63
C SER A 306 13.20 -36.33 10.32
#